data_AF-A0A948GXT0-F1
#
_entry.id   AF-A0A948GXT0-F1
#
_cell.length_a   1.000
_cell.length_b   1.000
_cell.length_c   1.000
_cell.angle_alpha   90.00
_cell.angle_beta   90.00
_cell.angle_gamma   90.00
#
_symmetry.space_group_name_H-M   'P 1'
#
loop_
_entity.id
_entity.type
_entity.pdbx_description
1 polymer ?
#
loop_
_entity_poly.entity_id
_entity_poly.type
_entity_poly.pdbx_seq_one_letter_code
_entity_poly.pdbx_strand_id
1 'polypeptide(L)'
;MRRLLFISVMLFLICAQGFTQDTQAPGSPAADRVVAAIEVKGNNSISSNTILSKIKTRIGNDFQESIVNEDLKRLYLLGYFSDIKVDTEPYKEGVKVVFIVVERAIIDKISFKGLQFLRMRDDKIKEELKSKETQYLDYPSLMEDVLTLKKLYEKKGFGQAQVDYKVDTDSGKNTAKIQFNIIEGKKVKIRSIKIQGNKSFASKRILKIMKTKRAWFFNAGILKDDVFREDVERVRVFYRRQGYADAVVNYKTETDPARPFLHITIQIEEGKKYAVGKVTILGNRYIKEDEIRAKLKEAIPGKVFSQEAMKEDISGMQGLYFDRGYISMQVYETTSLNPATNQVEIVYNITENQIAYVDKIKIKGNIKTKDVVIRRELRIRPGDKFDGDKLRRSKERLQNLGFFEEISYDTENTPDNNKKDLVVEVKETKTGAFSFGGGYSTVEQFVGFFEISQKNFDWKNFPYFTGDGQDLTFRAALGSVSENFVLSFTEPWMYDYPVSFGFDLYRRTHDRDTDIGYGYNEDVSGGDIRLGKEISEYVKANFMYRYDSIKISGVDETA
;
A
#
# COMPACT_ATOMS: atom_id res chain seq x y z
N MET A 1 8.75 53.32 32.72
CA MET A 1 8.54 54.30 31.63
C MET A 1 7.66 53.65 30.56
N ARG A 2 6.45 54.18 30.35
CA ARG A 2 5.41 53.73 29.40
C ARG A 2 5.33 54.73 28.24
N ARG A 3 5.18 54.28 26.98
CA ARG A 3 4.50 54.99 25.86
C ARG A 3 4.00 53.90 24.86
N LEU A 4 2.69 53.62 24.72
CA LEU A 4 1.62 54.28 23.91
C LEU A 4 1.98 54.27 22.41
N LEU A 5 1.40 53.51 21.47
CA LEU A 5 0.03 53.07 21.11
C LEU A 5 -0.88 54.21 20.61
N PHE A 6 -1.03 54.29 19.28
CA PHE A 6 -2.04 55.11 18.59
C PHE A 6 -2.79 54.24 17.57
N ILE A 7 -4.10 54.18 17.77
CA ILE A 7 -5.14 53.58 16.94
C ILE A 7 -5.73 54.72 16.11
N SER A 8 -5.97 54.51 14.81
CA SER A 8 -6.86 55.37 14.02
C SER A 8 -8.01 54.54 13.47
N VAL A 9 -9.20 54.90 13.95
CA VAL A 9 -10.53 54.43 13.53
C VAL A 9 -10.98 55.35 12.40
N MET A 10 -11.42 54.79 11.27
CA MET A 10 -12.10 55.56 10.23
C MET A 10 -13.55 55.08 10.10
N LEU A 11 -14.46 56.00 10.39
CA LEU A 11 -15.90 55.83 10.43
C LEU A 11 -16.54 56.03 9.05
N PHE A 12 -17.62 55.32 8.83
CA PHE A 12 -18.54 55.28 7.69
C PHE A 12 -19.01 56.66 7.17
N LEU A 13 -19.15 56.76 5.84
CA LEU A 13 -20.22 57.57 5.22
C LEU A 13 -20.99 56.70 4.22
N ILE A 14 -22.29 56.58 4.46
CA ILE A 14 -23.30 55.92 3.62
C ILE A 14 -23.73 56.90 2.53
N CYS A 15 -23.73 56.48 1.27
CA CYS A 15 -24.51 57.14 0.22
C CYS A 15 -25.14 56.10 -0.71
N ALA A 16 -26.33 56.47 -1.17
CA ALA A 16 -27.42 55.60 -1.57
C ALA A 16 -27.23 54.91 -2.93
N GLN A 17 -27.91 53.77 -3.05
CA GLN A 17 -28.05 52.96 -4.25
C GLN A 17 -28.78 53.72 -5.36
N GLY A 18 -28.11 53.90 -6.50
CA GLY A 18 -28.76 54.06 -7.79
C GLY A 18 -28.78 52.70 -8.49
N PHE A 19 -29.97 52.17 -8.74
CA PHE A 19 -30.16 51.05 -9.66
C PHE A 19 -29.81 51.53 -11.08
N THR A 20 -28.63 51.16 -11.57
CA THR A 20 -28.35 51.13 -13.00
C THR A 20 -28.31 49.68 -13.43
N GLN A 21 -29.31 49.28 -14.23
CA GLN A 21 -29.28 48.07 -15.02
C GLN A 21 -28.04 48.13 -15.92
N ASP A 22 -27.00 47.36 -15.60
CA ASP A 22 -25.98 47.03 -16.56
C ASP A 22 -26.59 46.07 -17.58
N THR A 23 -27.06 46.69 -18.66
CA THR A 23 -27.39 46.08 -19.93
C THR A 23 -26.24 45.16 -20.31
N GLN A 24 -26.44 43.84 -20.22
CA GLN A 24 -25.56 42.87 -20.82
C GLN A 24 -25.45 43.20 -22.32
N ALA A 25 -24.28 43.68 -22.73
CA ALA A 25 -23.95 43.77 -24.13
C ALA A 25 -24.06 42.36 -24.73
N PRO A 26 -24.76 42.18 -25.87
CA PRO A 26 -24.84 40.90 -26.54
C PRO A 26 -23.43 40.43 -26.88
N GLY A 27 -23.09 39.22 -26.42
CA GLY A 27 -21.84 38.55 -26.73
C GLY A 27 -21.63 38.53 -28.24
N SER A 28 -20.57 39.20 -28.68
CA SER A 28 -20.09 39.10 -30.05
C SER A 28 -19.74 37.63 -30.32
N PRO A 29 -20.15 37.03 -31.45
CA PRO A 29 -19.80 35.66 -31.77
C PRO A 29 -18.28 35.51 -31.76
N ALA A 30 -17.78 34.52 -31.04
CA ALA A 30 -16.39 34.09 -31.20
C ALA A 30 -16.22 33.67 -32.66
N ALA A 31 -15.63 34.55 -33.48
CA ALA A 31 -15.23 34.18 -34.82
C ALA A 31 -14.32 32.95 -34.70
N ASP A 32 -14.60 31.91 -35.50
CA ASP A 32 -13.72 30.76 -35.68
C ASP A 32 -12.36 31.26 -36.18
N ARG A 33 -11.47 31.53 -35.23
CA ARG A 33 -10.14 32.07 -35.51
C ARG A 33 -9.24 30.90 -35.82
N VAL A 34 -8.87 30.71 -37.09
CA VAL A 34 -7.88 29.69 -37.46
C VAL A 34 -6.50 30.12 -36.93
N VAL A 35 -5.71 29.16 -36.43
CA VAL A 35 -4.32 29.39 -36.02
C VAL A 35 -3.47 29.62 -37.27
N ALA A 36 -3.13 30.87 -37.54
CA ALA A 36 -2.39 31.28 -38.73
C ALA A 36 -0.87 31.17 -38.55
N ALA A 37 -0.38 31.24 -37.31
CA ALA A 37 1.03 31.07 -36.97
C ALA A 37 1.21 30.67 -35.50
N ILE A 38 2.33 30.00 -35.20
CA ILE A 38 2.75 29.71 -33.83
C ILE A 38 4.19 30.20 -33.66
N GLU A 39 4.43 30.97 -32.61
CA GLU A 39 5.72 31.54 -32.29
C GLU A 39 6.12 31.12 -30.86
N VAL A 40 7.39 30.86 -30.63
CA VAL A 40 7.93 30.58 -29.29
C VAL A 40 9.01 31.63 -28.99
N LYS A 41 8.90 32.28 -27.84
CA LYS A 41 9.81 33.33 -27.36
C LYS A 41 10.35 32.96 -25.98
N GLY A 42 11.59 33.38 -25.70
CA GLY A 42 12.23 33.20 -24.39
C GLY A 42 12.93 31.85 -24.19
N ASN A 43 12.86 30.95 -25.18
CA ASN A 43 13.68 29.74 -25.22
C ASN A 43 15.09 30.05 -25.74
N ASN A 44 16.10 29.50 -25.08
CA ASN A 44 17.51 29.67 -25.43
C ASN A 44 18.18 28.30 -25.62
N SER A 45 18.11 27.42 -24.62
CA SER A 45 18.74 26.10 -24.63
C SER A 45 17.86 25.06 -25.31
N ILE A 46 16.54 25.24 -25.26
CA ILE A 46 15.56 24.33 -25.83
C ILE A 46 15.13 24.89 -27.18
N SER A 47 15.24 24.08 -28.23
CA SER A 47 14.84 24.53 -29.57
C SER A 47 13.32 24.76 -29.65
N SER A 48 12.89 25.77 -30.40
CA SER A 48 11.47 26.05 -30.62
C SER A 48 10.76 24.84 -31.24
N ASN A 49 11.43 24.09 -32.12
CA ASN A 49 10.91 22.85 -32.71
C ASN A 49 10.62 21.78 -31.65
N THR A 50 11.47 21.65 -30.63
CA THR A 50 11.24 20.73 -29.51
C THR A 50 9.95 21.10 -28.78
N ILE A 51 9.72 22.39 -28.51
CA ILE A 51 8.52 22.88 -27.82
C ILE A 51 7.28 22.64 -28.70
N LEU A 52 7.35 23.00 -29.98
CA LEU A 52 6.28 22.81 -30.96
C LEU A 52 5.90 21.33 -31.15
N SER A 53 6.87 20.42 -31.06
CA SER A 53 6.61 18.97 -31.16
C SER A 53 5.78 18.41 -30.00
N LYS A 54 5.75 19.11 -28.86
CA LYS A 54 5.05 18.67 -27.65
C LYS A 54 3.65 19.25 -27.53
N ILE A 55 3.36 20.42 -28.10
CA ILE A 55 2.01 20.99 -28.09
C ILE A 55 1.08 20.27 -29.08
N LYS A 56 -0.24 20.40 -28.93
CA LYS A 56 -1.28 19.90 -29.85
C LYS A 56 -1.77 21.00 -30.79
N THR A 57 -1.64 22.27 -30.41
CA THR A 57 -1.95 23.43 -31.25
C THR A 57 -1.13 23.34 -32.54
N ARG A 58 -1.80 23.44 -33.70
CA ARG A 58 -1.18 23.34 -35.03
C ARG A 58 -1.68 24.47 -35.91
N ILE A 59 -0.80 24.92 -36.81
CA ILE A 59 -1.13 25.90 -37.84
C ILE A 59 -2.18 25.29 -38.77
N GLY A 60 -3.23 26.05 -39.11
CA GLY A 60 -4.33 25.63 -39.97
C GLY A 60 -5.52 25.00 -39.24
N ASN A 61 -5.41 24.72 -37.93
CA ASN A 61 -6.54 24.25 -37.12
C ASN A 61 -7.28 25.42 -36.48
N ASP A 62 -8.52 25.19 -36.06
CA ASP A 62 -9.30 26.15 -35.29
C ASP A 62 -8.64 26.45 -33.93
N PHE A 63 -8.59 27.72 -33.57
CA PHE A 63 -8.09 28.14 -32.27
C PHE A 63 -9.09 27.76 -31.18
N GLN A 64 -8.66 26.85 -30.30
CA GLN A 64 -9.42 26.47 -29.11
C GLN A 64 -8.61 26.75 -27.85
N GLU A 65 -9.13 27.61 -26.99
CA GLU A 65 -8.50 27.95 -25.72
C GLU A 65 -8.32 26.72 -24.80
N SER A 66 -9.24 25.75 -24.88
CA SER A 66 -9.13 24.46 -24.18
C SER A 66 -7.87 23.68 -24.57
N ILE A 67 -7.54 23.63 -25.87
CA ILE A 67 -6.35 22.95 -26.39
C ILE A 67 -5.09 23.71 -25.96
N VAL A 68 -5.10 25.04 -26.01
CA VAL A 68 -3.98 25.88 -25.53
C VAL A 68 -3.73 25.64 -24.04
N ASN A 69 -4.77 25.53 -23.23
CA ASN A 69 -4.66 25.22 -21.80
C ASN A 69 -4.13 23.80 -21.54
N GLU A 70 -4.51 22.80 -22.36
CA GLU A 70 -3.89 21.46 -22.32
C GLU A 70 -2.41 21.49 -22.69
N ASP A 71 -2.05 22.31 -23.68
CA ASP A 71 -0.67 22.48 -24.12
C ASP A 71 0.18 23.16 -23.05
N LEU A 72 -0.34 24.19 -22.40
CA LEU A 72 0.27 24.80 -21.21
C LEU A 72 0.56 23.76 -20.14
N LYS A 73 -0.45 22.97 -19.74
CA LYS A 73 -0.28 21.90 -18.75
C LYS A 73 0.80 20.91 -19.19
N ARG A 74 0.80 20.51 -20.47
CA ARG A 74 1.79 19.56 -20.98
C ARG A 74 3.21 20.12 -20.96
N LEU A 75 3.40 21.38 -21.34
CA LEU A 75 4.70 22.03 -21.31
C LEU A 75 5.21 22.24 -19.87
N TYR A 76 4.33 22.57 -18.92
CA TYR A 76 4.69 22.60 -17.50
C TYR A 76 5.13 21.22 -16.98
N LEU A 77 4.46 20.14 -17.40
CA LEU A 77 4.80 18.77 -17.02
C LEU A 77 6.15 18.29 -17.57
N LEU A 78 6.72 18.94 -18.59
CA LEU A 78 8.08 18.65 -19.05
C LEU A 78 9.14 19.04 -18.02
N GLY A 79 8.82 19.95 -17.09
CA GLY A 79 9.74 20.38 -16.03
C GLY A 79 10.90 21.26 -16.51
N TYR A 80 10.83 21.76 -17.74
CA TYR A 80 11.88 22.58 -18.36
C TYR A 80 11.73 24.09 -18.12
N PHE A 81 10.51 24.54 -17.82
CA PHE A 81 10.17 25.96 -17.76
C PHE A 81 9.70 26.34 -16.34
N SER A 82 10.08 27.54 -15.91
CA SER A 82 9.72 28.12 -14.62
C SER A 82 8.42 28.93 -14.73
N ASP A 83 8.21 29.55 -15.89
CA ASP A 83 6.98 30.25 -16.24
C ASP A 83 6.68 30.04 -17.73
N ILE A 84 5.39 29.93 -18.06
CA ILE A 84 4.91 29.80 -19.44
C ILE A 84 3.67 30.67 -19.56
N LYS A 85 3.72 31.65 -20.47
CA LYS A 85 2.58 32.47 -20.85
C LYS A 85 2.23 32.22 -22.31
N VAL A 86 0.95 32.35 -22.62
CA VAL A 86 0.49 32.29 -24.00
C VAL A 86 -0.26 33.56 -24.30
N ASP A 87 0.26 34.31 -25.27
CA ASP A 87 -0.40 35.48 -25.82
C ASP A 87 -0.95 35.16 -27.20
N THR A 88 -2.03 35.84 -27.58
CA THR A 88 -2.63 35.73 -28.91
C THR A 88 -2.65 37.10 -29.58
N GLU A 89 -2.05 37.18 -30.76
CA GLU A 89 -2.00 38.41 -31.57
C GLU A 89 -2.78 38.18 -32.87
N PRO A 90 -3.57 39.17 -33.36
CA PRO A 90 -4.14 39.11 -34.71
C PRO A 90 -3.03 38.97 -35.76
N TYR A 91 -3.15 38.00 -36.67
CA TYR A 91 -2.14 37.77 -37.70
C TYR A 91 -2.77 37.22 -38.99
N LYS A 92 -2.71 38.02 -40.06
CA LYS A 92 -3.44 37.77 -41.32
C LYS A 92 -4.95 37.58 -41.06
N GLU A 93 -5.57 36.60 -41.70
CA GLU A 93 -7.00 36.23 -41.52
C GLU A 93 -7.24 35.31 -40.30
N GLY A 94 -6.27 35.18 -39.39
CA GLY A 94 -6.39 34.33 -38.20
C GLY A 94 -5.65 34.87 -36.99
N VAL A 95 -5.27 33.98 -36.07
CA VAL A 95 -4.51 34.32 -34.85
C VAL A 95 -3.12 33.72 -34.85
N LYS A 96 -2.15 34.49 -34.36
CA LYS A 96 -0.82 34.00 -34.00
C LYS A 96 -0.79 33.68 -32.51
N VAL A 97 -0.45 32.45 -32.18
CA VAL A 97 -0.30 31.99 -30.79
C VAL A 97 1.17 32.08 -30.41
N VAL A 98 1.49 32.89 -29.41
CA VAL A 98 2.86 33.17 -28.96
C VAL A 98 3.08 32.53 -27.59
N PHE A 99 3.89 31.47 -27.54
CA PHE A 99 4.33 30.86 -26.29
C PHE A 99 5.55 31.60 -25.76
N ILE A 100 5.40 32.31 -24.65
CA ILE A 100 6.49 33.00 -23.97
C ILE A 100 6.94 32.11 -22.81
N VAL A 101 8.11 31.52 -22.92
CA VAL A 101 8.66 30.59 -21.94
C VAL A 101 9.84 31.21 -21.19
N VAL A 102 9.96 30.89 -19.91
CA VAL A 102 11.15 31.17 -19.11
C VAL A 102 11.76 29.83 -18.72
N GLU A 103 12.90 29.49 -19.33
CA GLU A 103 13.62 28.25 -19.02
C GLU A 103 14.01 28.19 -17.53
N ARG A 104 13.96 27.00 -16.94
CA ARG A 104 14.54 26.76 -15.61
C ARG A 104 16.06 26.78 -15.73
N ALA A 105 16.71 27.34 -14.72
CA ALA A 105 18.16 27.29 -14.63
C ALA A 105 18.65 25.84 -14.44
N ILE A 106 19.81 25.52 -15.02
CA ILE A 106 20.46 24.22 -14.84
C ILE A 106 21.32 24.27 -13.57
N ILE A 107 21.25 23.24 -12.74
CA ILE A 107 22.07 23.13 -11.53
C ILE A 107 23.53 22.92 -11.92
N ASP A 108 24.35 23.94 -11.74
CA ASP A 108 25.79 23.91 -12.03
C ASP A 108 26.55 23.20 -10.91
N LYS A 109 26.22 23.53 -9.65
CA LYS A 109 26.91 22.98 -8.50
C LYS A 109 26.01 22.86 -7.29
N ILE A 110 26.12 21.74 -6.58
CA ILE A 110 25.55 21.54 -5.25
C ILE A 110 26.68 21.57 -4.23
N SER A 111 26.56 22.43 -3.22
CA SER A 111 27.51 22.53 -2.12
C SER A 111 26.80 22.48 -0.77
N PHE A 112 27.56 22.14 0.26
CA PHE A 112 27.07 22.05 1.62
C PHE A 112 27.93 22.90 2.55
N LYS A 113 27.29 23.64 3.45
CA LYS A 113 27.94 24.40 4.51
C LYS A 113 27.50 23.85 5.86
N GLY A 114 28.46 23.56 6.74
CA GLY A 114 28.17 23.04 8.08
C GLY A 114 28.13 21.51 8.17
N LEU A 115 28.72 20.78 7.22
CA LEU A 115 28.94 19.33 7.32
C LEU A 115 30.17 19.02 8.20
N GLN A 116 30.02 18.86 9.50
CA GLN A 116 31.13 18.50 10.39
C GLN A 116 30.96 17.10 10.99
N PHE A 117 29.76 16.75 11.44
CA PHE A 117 29.51 15.55 12.22
C PHE A 117 28.92 14.37 11.43
N LEU A 118 28.40 14.57 10.23
CA LEU A 118 27.91 13.47 9.37
C LEU A 118 29.03 12.49 8.98
N ARG A 119 30.29 12.95 8.92
CA ARG A 119 31.48 12.18 8.49
C ARG A 119 31.24 11.39 7.18
N MET A 120 30.49 11.99 6.28
CA MET A 120 30.18 11.44 4.96
C MET A 120 30.76 12.40 3.93
N ARG A 121 31.33 11.86 2.86
CA ARG A 121 31.85 12.67 1.75
C ARG A 121 30.68 13.30 0.97
N ASP A 122 30.89 14.49 0.42
CA ASP A 122 29.87 15.25 -0.31
C ASP A 122 29.26 14.47 -1.48
N ASP A 123 30.05 13.67 -2.19
CA ASP A 123 29.60 12.81 -3.30
C ASP A 123 28.53 11.81 -2.82
N LYS A 124 28.75 11.19 -1.66
CA LYS A 124 27.80 10.25 -1.07
C LYS A 124 26.52 10.92 -0.58
N ILE A 125 26.60 12.16 -0.09
CA ILE A 125 25.41 12.93 0.29
C ILE A 125 24.62 13.30 -0.97
N LYS A 126 25.31 13.75 -2.03
CA LYS A 126 24.68 14.08 -3.32
C LYS A 126 23.99 12.88 -3.96
N GLU A 127 24.49 11.66 -3.79
CA GLU A 127 23.83 10.43 -4.27
C GLU A 127 22.42 10.25 -3.68
N GLU A 128 22.20 10.65 -2.42
CA GLU A 128 20.91 10.53 -1.72
C GLU A 128 19.91 11.63 -2.09
N LEU A 129 20.37 12.77 -2.63
CA LEU A 129 19.51 13.87 -3.03
C LEU A 129 18.77 13.57 -4.33
N LYS A 130 17.54 14.06 -4.47
CA LYS A 130 16.77 14.05 -5.71
C LYS A 130 17.33 15.04 -6.73
N SER A 131 17.72 16.23 -6.29
CA SER A 131 18.35 17.21 -7.19
C SER A 131 19.79 16.80 -7.50
N LYS A 132 20.14 16.77 -8.79
CA LYS A 132 21.50 16.48 -9.26
C LYS A 132 22.08 17.66 -10.04
N GLU A 133 23.40 17.77 -10.04
CA GLU A 133 24.13 18.64 -10.97
C GLU A 133 23.76 18.25 -12.41
N THR A 134 23.73 19.22 -13.32
CA THR A 134 23.25 19.13 -14.72
C THR A 134 21.74 18.96 -14.93
N GLN A 135 20.93 18.85 -13.87
CA GLN A 135 19.47 18.83 -13.98
C GLN A 135 18.86 20.23 -13.89
N TYR A 136 17.62 20.38 -14.34
CA TYR A 136 16.86 21.61 -14.15
C TYR A 136 16.53 21.85 -12.68
N LEU A 137 16.64 23.11 -12.25
CA LEU A 137 16.26 23.56 -10.91
C LEU A 137 14.77 23.33 -10.66
N ASP A 138 14.46 22.57 -9.62
CA ASP A 138 13.10 22.27 -9.20
C ASP A 138 12.94 22.49 -7.69
N TYR A 139 12.22 23.55 -7.32
CA TYR A 139 12.02 23.93 -5.92
C TYR A 139 11.32 22.85 -5.06
N PRO A 140 10.29 22.14 -5.56
CA PRO A 140 9.74 20.97 -4.86
C PRO A 140 10.79 19.90 -4.55
N SER A 141 11.66 19.56 -5.50
CA SER A 141 12.77 18.62 -5.28
C SER A 141 13.76 19.12 -4.23
N LEU A 142 14.04 20.43 -4.17
CA LEU A 142 14.87 21.00 -3.11
C LEU A 142 14.23 20.89 -1.72
N MET A 143 12.90 21.01 -1.62
CA MET A 143 12.19 20.76 -0.37
C MET A 143 12.30 19.31 0.09
N GLU A 144 12.17 18.36 -0.85
CA GLU A 144 12.41 16.94 -0.56
C GLU A 144 13.86 16.69 -0.12
N ASP A 145 14.84 17.35 -0.77
CA ASP A 145 16.25 17.24 -0.41
C ASP A 145 16.56 17.76 1.00
N VAL A 146 15.95 18.89 1.39
CA VAL A 146 16.02 19.40 2.78
C VAL A 146 15.51 18.35 3.76
N LEU A 147 14.40 17.68 3.47
CA LEU A 147 13.87 16.60 4.32
C LEU A 147 14.78 15.37 4.34
N THR A 148 15.36 14.99 3.20
CA THR A 148 16.32 13.89 3.09
C THR A 148 17.56 14.16 3.94
N LEU A 149 18.13 15.36 3.85
CA LEU A 149 19.27 15.78 4.67
C LEU A 149 18.92 15.73 6.17
N LYS A 150 17.77 16.29 6.57
CA LYS A 150 17.29 16.21 7.97
C LYS A 150 17.20 14.74 8.45
N LYS A 151 16.64 13.85 7.63
CA LYS A 151 16.55 12.41 7.93
C LYS A 151 17.93 11.74 8.06
N LEU A 152 18.92 12.12 7.24
CA LEU A 152 20.28 11.61 7.36
C LEU A 152 20.92 12.01 8.70
N TYR A 153 20.72 13.25 9.12
CA TYR A 153 21.17 13.74 10.43
C TYR A 153 20.44 13.05 11.59
N GLU A 154 19.12 12.91 11.52
CA GLU A 154 18.31 12.17 12.48
C GLU A 154 18.84 10.75 12.66
N LYS A 155 19.11 10.01 11.58
CA LYS A 155 19.69 8.64 11.61
C LYS A 155 21.02 8.58 12.37
N LYS A 156 21.80 9.65 12.39
CA LYS A 156 23.08 9.74 13.12
C LYS A 156 22.94 10.26 14.55
N GLY A 157 21.74 10.64 14.98
CA GLY A 157 21.42 11.15 16.32
C GLY A 157 21.34 12.67 16.43
N PHE A 158 21.31 13.39 15.31
CA PHE A 158 21.23 14.85 15.24
C PHE A 158 19.79 15.29 14.91
N GLY A 159 18.83 14.94 15.77
CA GLY A 159 17.40 15.23 15.53
C GLY A 159 17.04 16.72 15.55
N GLN A 160 17.93 17.58 16.06
CA GLN A 160 17.74 19.04 16.07
C GLN A 160 18.39 19.74 14.87
N ALA A 161 18.87 18.97 13.87
CA ALA A 161 19.53 19.54 12.71
C ALA A 161 18.56 20.42 11.91
N GLN A 162 18.96 21.66 11.68
CA GLN A 162 18.26 22.57 10.78
C GLN A 162 18.97 22.59 9.45
N VAL A 163 18.20 22.49 8.38
CA VAL A 163 18.70 22.49 7.01
C VAL A 163 17.87 23.50 6.25
N ASP A 164 18.56 24.47 5.68
CA ASP A 164 18.03 25.45 4.75
C ASP A 164 18.85 25.40 3.46
N TYR A 165 18.39 26.04 2.40
CA TYR A 165 19.12 26.13 1.14
C TYR A 165 19.11 27.57 0.64
N LYS A 166 20.16 27.92 -0.09
CA LYS A 166 20.25 29.16 -0.87
C LYS A 166 20.48 28.79 -2.32
N VAL A 167 19.75 29.45 -3.21
CA VAL A 167 19.93 29.33 -4.66
C VAL A 167 20.53 30.63 -5.16
N ASP A 168 21.67 30.54 -5.82
CA ASP A 168 22.32 31.65 -6.49
C ASP A 168 22.24 31.41 -8.01
N THR A 169 21.41 32.19 -8.69
CA THR A 169 21.14 32.05 -10.13
C THR A 169 21.98 33.02 -10.95
N ASP A 170 22.76 32.50 -11.89
CA ASP A 170 23.49 33.27 -12.90
C ASP A 170 22.63 33.38 -14.17
N SER A 171 21.93 34.50 -14.31
CA SER A 171 21.07 34.78 -15.47
C SER A 171 21.83 34.80 -16.79
N GLY A 172 23.14 35.10 -16.78
CA GLY A 172 23.97 35.15 -17.99
C GLY A 172 24.27 33.77 -18.56
N LYS A 173 24.33 32.75 -17.70
CA LYS A 173 24.59 31.35 -18.08
C LYS A 173 23.36 30.45 -17.98
N ASN A 174 22.24 30.98 -17.49
CA ASN A 174 21.04 30.22 -17.11
C ASN A 174 21.38 29.04 -16.18
N THR A 175 22.30 29.25 -15.23
CA THR A 175 22.71 28.24 -14.26
C THR A 175 22.39 28.64 -12.83
N ALA A 176 22.24 27.65 -11.96
CA ALA A 176 21.98 27.84 -10.53
C ALA A 176 23.01 27.08 -9.70
N LYS A 177 23.56 27.75 -8.69
CA LYS A 177 24.37 27.12 -7.63
C LYS A 177 23.51 26.97 -6.39
N ILE A 178 23.41 25.75 -5.89
CA ILE A 178 22.65 25.44 -4.69
C ILE A 178 23.61 25.23 -3.54
N GLN A 179 23.42 25.96 -2.45
CA GLN A 179 24.13 25.74 -1.20
C GLN A 179 23.15 25.37 -0.10
N PHE A 180 23.25 24.14 0.39
CA PHE A 180 22.56 23.72 1.61
C PHE A 180 23.34 24.23 2.82
N ASN A 181 22.67 24.97 3.70
CA ASN A 181 23.21 25.44 4.97
C ASN A 181 22.66 24.56 6.08
N ILE A 182 23.55 23.86 6.78
CA ILE A 182 23.21 22.93 7.84
C ILE A 182 23.70 23.48 9.18
N ILE A 183 22.79 23.52 10.14
CA ILE A 183 23.09 23.70 11.55
C ILE A 183 22.84 22.35 12.22
N GLU A 184 23.90 21.56 12.43
CA GLU A 184 23.80 20.15 12.81
C GLU A 184 23.21 19.93 14.22
N GLY A 185 23.37 20.91 15.11
CA GLY A 185 22.93 20.80 16.50
C GLY A 185 23.75 19.75 17.30
N LYS A 186 23.25 19.39 18.49
CA LYS A 186 23.91 18.41 19.35
C LYS A 186 23.43 16.99 19.01
N LYS A 187 24.36 16.04 18.98
CA LYS A 187 24.01 14.62 18.97
C LYS A 187 23.38 14.25 20.30
N VAL A 188 22.14 13.78 20.30
CA VAL A 188 21.42 13.41 21.52
C VAL A 188 20.88 11.99 21.46
N LYS A 189 20.83 11.33 22.62
CA LYS A 189 20.19 10.02 22.79
C LYS A 189 19.09 10.09 23.83
N ILE A 190 17.98 9.41 23.59
CA ILE A 190 16.87 9.31 24.54
C ILE A 190 17.34 8.55 25.78
N ARG A 191 17.44 9.27 26.91
CA ARG A 191 17.83 8.69 28.20
C ARG A 191 16.62 8.14 28.94
N SER A 192 15.51 8.88 28.93
CA SER A 192 14.27 8.45 29.56
C SER A 192 13.04 8.97 28.83
N ILE A 193 11.98 8.17 28.86
CA ILE A 193 10.64 8.57 28.46
C ILE A 193 9.77 8.46 29.71
N LYS A 194 9.27 9.59 30.21
CA LYS A 194 8.38 9.67 31.37
C LYS A 194 6.95 9.85 30.87
N ILE A 195 6.00 9.21 31.54
CA ILE A 195 4.57 9.40 31.31
C ILE A 195 4.00 10.15 32.52
N GLN A 196 3.21 11.18 32.27
CA GLN A 196 2.54 11.99 33.27
C GLN A 196 1.05 12.10 32.96
N GLY A 197 0.23 12.22 33.99
CA GLY A 197 -1.23 12.36 33.88
C GLY A 197 -1.98 11.05 33.64
N ASN A 198 -1.27 9.94 33.42
CA ASN A 198 -1.86 8.61 33.38
C ASN A 198 -2.33 8.17 34.80
N LYS A 199 -3.62 7.98 34.98
CA LYS A 199 -4.26 7.51 36.22
C LYS A 199 -4.80 6.11 36.06
N SER A 200 -5.37 5.81 34.90
CA SER A 200 -6.09 4.56 34.63
C SER A 200 -5.19 3.44 34.10
N PHE A 201 -4.03 3.78 33.54
CA PHE A 201 -3.08 2.80 33.00
C PHE A 201 -1.67 3.03 33.53
N ALA A 202 -0.96 1.94 33.84
CA ALA A 202 0.43 2.02 34.24
C ALA A 202 1.33 2.53 33.11
N SER A 203 2.31 3.38 33.42
CA SER A 203 3.24 3.98 32.45
C SER A 203 3.98 2.92 31.61
N LYS A 204 4.28 1.75 32.19
CA LYS A 204 4.92 0.62 31.48
C LYS A 204 4.06 0.10 30.32
N ARG A 205 2.73 0.08 30.47
CA ARG A 205 1.79 -0.35 29.41
C ARG A 205 1.82 0.63 28.25
N ILE A 206 1.80 1.93 28.54
CA ILE A 206 1.87 3.01 27.56
C ILE A 206 3.19 2.95 26.79
N LEU A 207 4.31 2.80 27.50
CA LEU A 207 5.64 2.65 26.90
C LEU A 207 5.78 1.41 26.00
N LYS A 208 4.98 0.35 26.23
CA LYS A 208 4.99 -0.87 25.39
C LYS A 208 4.36 -0.63 24.01
N ILE A 209 3.36 0.25 23.92
CA ILE A 209 2.64 0.59 22.67
C ILE A 209 3.53 1.39 21.72
N MET A 210 4.46 2.16 22.28
CA MET A 210 5.40 2.97 21.51
C MET A 210 6.52 2.14 20.87
N LYS A 211 6.94 2.51 19.66
CA LYS A 211 8.14 2.02 18.98
C LYS A 211 9.40 2.76 19.45
N THR A 212 9.29 4.05 19.76
CA THR A 212 10.37 4.86 20.33
C THR A 212 10.75 4.30 21.70
N LYS A 213 12.04 4.02 21.90
CA LYS A 213 12.59 3.50 23.16
C LYS A 213 13.80 4.32 23.59
N ARG A 214 14.07 4.28 24.89
CA ARG A 214 15.34 4.77 25.46
C ARG A 214 16.54 3.98 24.92
N ALA A 215 17.71 4.60 24.98
CA ALA A 215 18.97 3.91 24.69
C ALA A 215 19.17 2.71 25.61
N TRP A 216 19.50 1.56 25.03
CA TRP A 216 19.89 0.31 25.71
C TRP A 216 20.86 -0.47 24.80
N PHE A 217 21.45 -1.56 25.29
CA PHE A 217 22.45 -2.37 24.56
C PHE A 217 22.11 -2.68 23.09
N PHE A 218 20.85 -2.98 22.76
CA PHE A 218 20.40 -3.28 21.40
C PHE A 218 19.68 -2.12 20.69
N ASN A 219 19.56 -0.94 21.32
CA ASN A 219 18.87 0.20 20.74
C ASN A 219 19.67 1.48 20.97
N ALA A 220 20.07 2.14 19.89
CA ALA A 220 20.82 3.39 19.94
C ALA A 220 20.09 4.53 20.68
N GLY A 221 18.75 4.43 20.83
CA GLY A 221 17.93 5.43 21.51
C GLY A 221 17.89 6.75 20.75
N ILE A 222 17.91 6.69 19.42
CA ILE A 222 17.83 7.86 18.55
C ILE A 222 16.35 8.23 18.40
N LEU A 223 16.01 9.51 18.60
CA LEU A 223 14.67 10.00 18.32
C LEU A 223 14.50 10.16 16.82
N LYS A 224 13.46 9.52 16.29
CA LYS A 224 12.97 9.73 14.93
C LYS A 224 11.62 10.42 15.04
N ASP A 225 11.52 11.65 14.54
CA ASP A 225 10.37 12.51 14.80
C ASP A 225 9.07 11.97 14.17
N ASP A 226 9.16 11.37 13.00
CA ASP A 226 8.05 10.68 12.33
C ASP A 226 7.50 9.53 13.18
N VAL A 227 8.37 8.61 13.60
CA VAL A 227 8.02 7.44 14.43
C VAL A 227 7.47 7.89 15.79
N PHE A 228 8.02 8.94 16.37
CA PHE A 228 7.58 9.46 17.67
C PHE A 228 6.23 10.16 17.59
N ARG A 229 5.95 10.94 16.52
CA ARG A 229 4.61 11.51 16.29
C ARG A 229 3.56 10.40 16.12
N GLU A 230 3.89 9.35 15.36
CA GLU A 230 3.02 8.16 15.26
C GLU A 230 2.84 7.44 16.61
N ASP A 231 3.85 7.43 17.47
CA ASP A 231 3.73 6.87 18.84
C ASP A 231 2.75 7.66 19.68
N VAL A 232 2.79 9.00 19.62
CA VAL A 232 1.86 9.88 20.35
C VAL A 232 0.42 9.61 19.90
N GLU A 233 0.18 9.52 18.59
CA GLU A 233 -1.13 9.15 18.05
C GLU A 233 -1.55 7.73 18.47
N ARG A 234 -0.63 6.75 18.46
CA ARG A 234 -0.94 5.40 18.96
C ARG A 234 -1.35 5.38 20.42
N VAL A 235 -0.72 6.19 21.27
CA VAL A 235 -1.13 6.32 22.67
C VAL A 235 -2.53 6.95 22.75
N ARG A 236 -2.80 8.00 21.97
CA ARG A 236 -4.14 8.62 21.91
C ARG A 236 -5.22 7.63 21.48
N VAL A 237 -4.98 6.90 20.39
CA VAL A 237 -5.88 5.85 19.86
C VAL A 237 -6.07 4.74 20.90
N PHE A 238 -5.02 4.34 21.62
CA PHE A 238 -5.14 3.36 22.70
C PHE A 238 -6.11 3.83 23.78
N TYR A 239 -6.03 5.09 24.23
CA TYR A 239 -6.96 5.64 25.21
C TYR A 239 -8.40 5.70 24.68
N ARG A 240 -8.59 6.18 23.44
CA ARG A 240 -9.92 6.22 22.80
C ARG A 240 -10.55 4.83 22.69
N ARG A 241 -9.75 3.81 22.34
CA ARG A 241 -10.18 2.41 22.31
C ARG A 241 -10.61 1.88 23.69
N GLN A 242 -10.17 2.51 24.77
CA GLN A 242 -10.52 2.14 26.15
C GLN A 242 -11.64 3.02 26.73
N GLY A 243 -12.37 3.79 25.91
CA GLY A 243 -13.50 4.60 26.37
C GLY A 243 -13.19 6.06 26.62
N TYR A 244 -11.94 6.47 26.50
CA TYR A 244 -11.52 7.84 26.78
C TYR A 244 -11.62 8.69 25.51
N ALA A 245 -12.85 9.04 25.11
CA ALA A 245 -13.12 9.78 23.88
C ALA A 245 -12.40 11.14 23.84
N ASP A 246 -12.38 11.83 24.98
CA ASP A 246 -11.80 13.15 25.17
C ASP A 246 -10.29 13.12 25.51
N ALA A 247 -9.62 11.98 25.34
CA ALA A 247 -8.21 11.85 25.70
C ALA A 247 -7.31 12.76 24.85
N VAL A 248 -6.53 13.60 25.53
CA VAL A 248 -5.51 14.46 24.91
C VAL A 248 -4.13 13.93 25.30
N VAL A 249 -3.26 13.79 24.30
CA VAL A 249 -1.86 13.35 24.49
C VAL A 249 -0.95 14.40 23.88
N ASN A 250 -0.18 15.04 24.74
CA ASN A 250 0.83 16.03 24.43
C ASN A 250 2.21 15.52 24.85
N TYR A 251 3.26 16.21 24.46
CA TYR A 251 4.62 15.87 24.89
C TYR A 251 5.50 17.10 25.04
N LYS A 252 6.55 16.95 25.85
CA LYS A 252 7.65 17.91 26.00
C LYS A 252 8.97 17.17 25.85
N THR A 253 9.93 17.84 25.22
CA THR A 253 11.30 17.36 25.04
C THR A 253 12.27 18.31 25.73
N GLU A 254 13.16 17.75 26.55
CA GLU A 254 14.17 18.49 27.30
C GLU A 254 15.54 17.87 27.06
N THR A 255 16.50 18.69 26.63
CA THR A 255 17.89 18.24 26.44
C THR A 255 18.71 18.63 27.66
N ASP A 256 19.51 17.69 28.17
CA ASP A 256 20.43 17.94 29.26
C ASP A 256 21.51 18.96 28.81
N PRO A 257 21.74 20.07 29.53
CA PRO A 257 22.77 21.04 29.18
C PRO A 257 24.19 20.46 29.21
N ALA A 258 24.46 19.54 30.14
CA ALA A 258 25.79 19.00 30.43
C ALA A 258 26.09 17.69 29.67
N ARG A 259 25.06 16.94 29.27
CA ARG A 259 25.22 15.63 28.61
C ARG A 259 24.41 15.53 27.32
N PRO A 260 24.82 14.70 26.34
CA PRO A 260 24.10 14.49 25.08
C PRO A 260 22.85 13.61 25.26
N PHE A 261 22.00 13.93 26.25
CA PHE A 261 20.82 13.16 26.60
C PHE A 261 19.54 13.96 26.37
N LEU A 262 18.54 13.27 25.83
CA LEU A 262 17.19 13.76 25.61
C LEU A 262 16.24 13.09 26.60
N HIS A 263 15.44 13.89 27.28
CA HIS A 263 14.37 13.46 28.16
C HIS A 263 13.04 13.81 27.50
N ILE A 264 12.18 12.81 27.35
CA ILE A 264 10.85 12.97 26.76
C ILE A 264 9.83 12.79 27.87
N THR A 265 8.90 13.74 28.00
CA THR A 265 7.77 13.66 28.93
C THR A 265 6.47 13.67 28.12
N ILE A 266 5.75 12.56 28.13
CA ILE A 266 4.42 12.44 27.52
C ILE A 266 3.39 12.84 28.58
N GLN A 267 2.58 13.83 28.26
CA GLN A 267 1.54 14.39 29.12
C GLN A 267 0.19 13.93 28.61
N ILE A 268 -0.55 13.22 29.46
CA ILE A 268 -1.82 12.60 29.11
C ILE A 268 -2.91 13.20 29.97
N GLU A 269 -3.92 13.76 29.32
CA GLU A 269 -5.19 14.12 29.95
C GLU A 269 -6.20 13.05 29.54
N GLU A 270 -6.49 12.11 30.45
CA GLU A 270 -7.31 10.93 30.10
C GLU A 270 -8.75 11.31 29.75
N GLY A 271 -9.30 12.39 30.31
CA GLY A 271 -10.70 12.74 30.14
C GLY A 271 -11.65 11.76 30.84
N LYS A 272 -12.92 11.79 30.47
CA LYS A 272 -13.95 10.88 31.00
C LYS A 272 -13.95 9.56 30.24
N LYS A 273 -14.26 8.48 30.95
CA LYS A 273 -14.48 7.16 30.34
C LYS A 273 -15.96 6.99 30.01
N TYR A 274 -16.25 6.73 28.74
CA TYR A 274 -17.61 6.52 28.26
C TYR A 274 -17.91 5.04 28.03
N ALA A 275 -19.12 4.64 28.40
CA ALA A 275 -19.71 3.36 28.04
C ALA A 275 -20.69 3.53 26.88
N VAL A 276 -20.98 2.45 26.18
CA VAL A 276 -22.06 2.42 25.20
C VAL A 276 -23.38 2.49 25.96
N GLY A 277 -24.21 3.48 25.59
CA GLY A 277 -25.57 3.65 26.09
C GLY A 277 -26.56 2.86 25.25
N LYS A 278 -27.65 3.52 24.83
CA LYS A 278 -28.66 2.92 23.95
C LYS A 278 -28.12 2.78 22.52
N VAL A 279 -28.37 1.61 21.90
CA VAL A 279 -28.06 1.34 20.50
C VAL A 279 -29.36 1.16 19.72
N THR A 280 -29.59 2.06 18.76
CA THR A 280 -30.79 2.08 17.91
C THR A 280 -30.40 1.76 16.48
N ILE A 281 -31.10 0.82 15.84
CA ILE A 281 -30.92 0.47 14.43
C ILE A 281 -32.17 0.96 13.68
N LEU A 282 -31.97 1.66 12.57
CA LEU A 282 -33.03 2.20 11.73
C LEU A 282 -32.78 1.81 10.28
N GLY A 283 -33.85 1.70 9.48
CA GLY A 283 -33.77 1.49 8.03
C GLY A 283 -33.63 0.04 7.55
N ASN A 284 -33.57 -0.93 8.47
CA ASN A 284 -33.61 -2.35 8.14
C ASN A 284 -35.05 -2.82 7.81
N ARG A 285 -35.34 -3.07 6.54
CA ARG A 285 -36.66 -3.55 6.06
C ARG A 285 -36.62 -5.02 5.67
N TYR A 286 -35.51 -5.48 5.07
CA TYR A 286 -35.40 -6.84 4.53
C TYR A 286 -34.69 -7.82 5.47
N ILE A 287 -33.87 -7.33 6.40
CA ILE A 287 -33.21 -8.15 7.43
C ILE A 287 -33.81 -7.84 8.80
N LYS A 288 -34.18 -8.89 9.54
CA LYS A 288 -34.72 -8.77 10.90
C LYS A 288 -33.69 -8.11 11.83
N GLU A 289 -34.16 -7.22 12.68
CA GLU A 289 -33.29 -6.48 13.60
C GLU A 289 -32.49 -7.42 14.52
N ASP A 290 -33.07 -8.52 14.99
CA ASP A 290 -32.39 -9.51 15.83
C ASP A 290 -31.15 -10.12 15.16
N GLU A 291 -31.20 -10.32 13.85
CA GLU A 291 -30.07 -10.87 13.08
C GLU A 291 -28.94 -9.84 12.95
N ILE A 292 -29.29 -8.57 12.81
CA ILE A 292 -28.35 -7.44 12.79
C ILE A 292 -27.74 -7.27 14.18
N ARG A 293 -28.56 -7.33 15.24
CA ARG A 293 -28.11 -7.27 16.64
C ARG A 293 -27.16 -8.40 16.99
N ALA A 294 -27.37 -9.61 16.46
CA ALA A 294 -26.45 -10.73 16.64
C ALA A 294 -25.07 -10.50 16.03
N LYS A 295 -24.91 -9.54 15.10
CA LYS A 295 -23.61 -9.12 14.55
C LYS A 295 -22.94 -8.00 15.34
N LEU A 296 -23.65 -7.30 16.23
CA LEU A 296 -23.07 -6.31 17.13
C LEU A 296 -22.33 -7.02 18.28
N LYS A 297 -21.00 -7.01 18.24
CA LYS A 297 -20.16 -7.73 19.21
C LYS A 297 -19.42 -6.77 20.14
N GLU A 298 -19.07 -5.59 19.65
CA GLU A 298 -18.15 -4.70 20.33
C GLU A 298 -18.86 -3.50 20.99
N ALA A 299 -19.68 -2.76 20.23
CA ALA A 299 -20.39 -1.58 20.69
C ALA A 299 -21.78 -1.95 21.26
N ILE A 300 -21.80 -2.80 22.29
CA ILE A 300 -23.02 -3.27 22.98
C ILE A 300 -23.28 -2.41 24.23
N PRO A 301 -24.55 -2.08 24.58
CA PRO A 301 -24.88 -1.37 25.80
C PRO A 301 -24.15 -1.90 27.05
N GLY A 302 -23.57 -0.99 27.83
CA GLY A 302 -22.79 -1.29 29.04
C GLY A 302 -21.31 -1.62 28.81
N LYS A 303 -20.89 -1.97 27.58
CA LYS A 303 -19.46 -2.11 27.24
C LYS A 303 -18.80 -0.74 27.09
N VAL A 304 -17.47 -0.75 27.06
CA VAL A 304 -16.66 0.45 26.82
C VAL A 304 -16.89 0.98 25.40
N PHE A 305 -17.16 2.28 25.27
CA PHE A 305 -17.32 2.90 23.96
C PHE A 305 -15.97 3.03 23.24
N SER A 306 -15.92 2.74 21.94
CA SER A 306 -14.81 3.14 21.08
C SER A 306 -15.27 3.26 19.63
N GLN A 307 -14.61 4.13 18.86
CA GLN A 307 -14.90 4.26 17.44
C GLN A 307 -14.52 2.99 16.67
N GLU A 308 -13.46 2.30 17.12
CA GLU A 308 -13.04 1.02 16.54
C GLU A 308 -14.10 -0.07 16.74
N ALA A 309 -14.69 -0.16 17.94
CA ALA A 309 -15.80 -1.08 18.20
C ALA A 309 -16.99 -0.83 17.27
N MET A 310 -17.35 0.45 17.06
CA MET A 310 -18.43 0.80 16.14
C MET A 310 -18.11 0.41 14.70
N LYS A 311 -16.88 0.64 14.24
CA LYS A 311 -16.46 0.29 12.88
C LYS A 311 -16.49 -1.21 12.64
N GLU A 312 -16.06 -2.00 13.63
CA GLU A 312 -16.13 -3.46 13.58
C GLU A 312 -17.58 -3.94 13.48
N ASP A 313 -18.46 -3.38 14.30
CA ASP A 313 -19.90 -3.69 14.26
C ASP A 313 -20.53 -3.26 12.92
N ILE A 314 -20.18 -2.09 12.37
CA ILE A 314 -20.60 -1.66 11.03
C ILE A 314 -20.14 -2.64 9.96
N SER A 315 -18.88 -3.07 10.01
CA SER A 315 -18.35 -4.08 9.09
C SER A 315 -19.06 -5.42 9.23
N GLY A 316 -19.42 -5.82 10.45
CA GLY A 316 -20.24 -7.01 10.71
C GLY A 316 -21.64 -6.92 10.12
N MET A 317 -22.29 -5.75 10.22
CA MET A 317 -23.58 -5.49 9.58
C MET A 317 -23.46 -5.49 8.05
N GLN A 318 -22.48 -4.77 7.50
CA GLN A 318 -22.20 -4.77 6.05
C GLN A 318 -21.93 -6.18 5.53
N GLY A 319 -21.16 -7.00 6.26
CA GLY A 319 -20.91 -8.40 5.94
C GLY A 319 -22.20 -9.22 5.87
N LEU A 320 -23.10 -9.10 6.86
CA LEU A 320 -24.40 -9.78 6.86
C LEU A 320 -25.25 -9.43 5.62
N TYR A 321 -25.26 -8.16 5.23
CA TYR A 321 -25.99 -7.68 4.06
C TYR A 321 -25.32 -8.12 2.75
N PHE A 322 -23.99 -8.09 2.71
CA PHE A 322 -23.18 -8.55 1.58
C PHE A 322 -23.37 -10.04 1.31
N ASP A 323 -23.42 -10.88 2.36
CA ASP A 323 -23.71 -12.31 2.26
C ASP A 323 -25.11 -12.58 1.66
N ARG A 324 -26.02 -11.60 1.72
CA ARG A 324 -27.37 -11.68 1.14
C ARG A 324 -27.51 -11.01 -0.23
N GLY A 325 -26.46 -10.37 -0.74
CA GLY A 325 -26.43 -9.74 -2.06
C GLY A 325 -26.69 -8.23 -2.05
N TYR A 326 -26.78 -7.59 -0.89
CA TYR A 326 -26.91 -6.14 -0.75
C TYR A 326 -25.53 -5.47 -0.74
N ILE A 327 -24.82 -5.55 -1.88
CA ILE A 327 -23.42 -5.10 -1.99
C ILE A 327 -23.26 -3.57 -1.95
N SER A 328 -24.33 -2.83 -2.21
CA SER A 328 -24.35 -1.36 -2.16
C SER A 328 -24.97 -0.84 -0.85
N MET A 329 -25.13 -1.68 0.16
CA MET A 329 -25.66 -1.27 1.46
C MET A 329 -24.73 -0.25 2.14
N GLN A 330 -25.33 0.76 2.77
CA GLN A 330 -24.61 1.79 3.52
C GLN A 330 -25.12 1.84 4.95
N VAL A 331 -24.20 2.10 5.90
CA VAL A 331 -24.54 2.39 7.30
C VAL A 331 -24.00 3.76 7.63
N TYR A 332 -24.87 4.64 8.11
CA TYR A 332 -24.52 5.94 8.65
C TYR A 332 -24.72 5.94 10.16
N GLU A 333 -23.64 6.11 10.91
CA GLU A 333 -23.68 6.23 12.35
C GLU A 333 -23.91 7.67 12.81
N THR A 334 -24.66 7.84 13.89
CA THR A 334 -24.72 9.08 14.65
C THR A 334 -24.47 8.74 16.12
N THR A 335 -23.62 9.53 16.77
CA THR A 335 -23.33 9.35 18.20
C THR A 335 -23.78 10.58 18.97
N SER A 336 -24.39 10.35 20.12
CA SER A 336 -24.75 11.40 21.07
C SER A 336 -24.07 11.09 22.40
N LEU A 337 -23.15 11.97 22.80
CA LEU A 337 -22.40 11.82 24.02
C LEU A 337 -23.15 12.53 25.15
N ASN A 338 -23.43 11.79 26.23
CA ASN A 338 -24.06 12.33 27.43
C ASN A 338 -23.03 12.44 28.56
N PRO A 339 -22.49 13.65 28.85
CA PRO A 339 -21.46 13.83 29.87
C PRO A 339 -21.95 13.63 31.31
N ALA A 340 -23.27 13.61 31.55
CA ALA A 340 -23.86 13.41 32.86
C ALA A 340 -23.94 11.92 33.23
N THR A 341 -24.27 11.06 32.25
CA THR A 341 -24.34 9.60 32.45
C THR A 341 -23.04 8.88 32.07
N ASN A 342 -22.08 9.58 31.45
CA ASN A 342 -20.87 9.01 30.85
C ASN A 342 -21.21 7.89 29.84
N GLN A 343 -22.30 8.08 29.08
CA GLN A 343 -22.74 7.14 28.06
C GLN A 343 -22.75 7.79 26.69
N VAL A 344 -22.48 6.99 25.67
CA VAL A 344 -22.62 7.39 24.26
C VAL A 344 -23.74 6.57 23.65
N GLU A 345 -24.80 7.26 23.25
CA GLU A 345 -25.89 6.66 22.47
C GLU A 345 -25.48 6.57 21.01
N ILE A 346 -25.82 5.46 20.37
CA ILE A 346 -25.43 5.15 19.00
C ILE A 346 -26.70 4.89 18.19
N VAL A 347 -26.81 5.56 17.06
CA VAL A 347 -27.87 5.34 16.06
C VAL A 347 -27.22 4.89 14.76
N TYR A 348 -27.54 3.69 14.32
CA TYR A 348 -27.14 3.16 13.01
C TYR A 348 -28.30 3.31 12.03
N ASN A 349 -28.12 4.14 11.01
CA ASN A 349 -29.07 4.32 9.91
C ASN A 349 -28.61 3.49 8.72
N ILE A 350 -29.36 2.43 8.40
CA ILE A 350 -29.06 1.50 7.32
C ILE A 350 -29.84 1.90 6.07
N THR A 351 -29.11 2.04 4.96
CA THR A 351 -29.68 2.12 3.62
C THR A 351 -29.38 0.82 2.89
N GLU A 352 -30.36 -0.09 2.84
CA GLU A 352 -30.16 -1.46 2.35
C GLU A 352 -29.86 -1.53 0.84
N ASN A 353 -30.46 -0.62 0.06
CA ASN A 353 -30.44 -0.63 -1.41
C ASN A 353 -30.99 -1.95 -2.01
N GLN A 354 -30.88 -2.13 -3.33
CA GLN A 354 -31.37 -3.33 -4.01
C GLN A 354 -30.32 -4.45 -3.98
N ILE A 355 -30.78 -5.70 -4.10
CA ILE A 355 -29.90 -6.84 -4.33
C ILE A 355 -29.20 -6.71 -5.68
N ALA A 356 -27.94 -7.11 -5.74
CA ALA A 356 -27.17 -7.14 -6.97
C ALA A 356 -26.96 -8.57 -7.47
N TYR A 357 -26.91 -8.70 -8.80
CA TYR A 357 -26.55 -9.93 -9.50
C TYR A 357 -25.25 -9.73 -10.28
N VAL A 358 -24.47 -10.80 -10.41
CA VAL A 358 -23.25 -10.79 -11.21
C VAL A 358 -23.61 -10.81 -12.69
N ASP A 359 -23.22 -9.79 -13.46
CA ASP A 359 -23.35 -9.83 -14.92
C ASP A 359 -22.20 -10.64 -15.53
N LYS A 360 -20.97 -10.11 -15.44
CA LYS A 360 -19.75 -10.79 -15.90
C LYS A 360 -18.71 -10.87 -14.80
N ILE A 361 -17.80 -11.83 -14.95
CA ILE A 361 -16.60 -11.95 -14.12
C ILE A 361 -15.39 -11.58 -14.98
N LYS A 362 -14.76 -10.45 -14.64
CA LYS A 362 -13.55 -9.93 -15.27
C LYS A 362 -12.35 -10.26 -14.38
N ILE A 363 -11.40 -11.03 -14.89
CA ILE A 363 -10.17 -11.34 -14.16
C ILE A 363 -9.08 -10.40 -14.66
N LYS A 364 -8.35 -9.76 -13.74
CA LYS A 364 -7.27 -8.80 -14.03
C LYS A 364 -6.01 -9.15 -13.22
N GLY A 365 -4.85 -8.83 -13.79
CA GLY A 365 -3.54 -9.00 -13.13
C GLY A 365 -2.93 -10.40 -13.26
N ASN A 366 -3.63 -11.34 -13.90
CA ASN A 366 -3.11 -12.65 -14.28
C ASN A 366 -2.27 -12.56 -15.57
N ILE A 367 -0.97 -12.25 -15.41
CA ILE A 367 -0.06 -12.05 -16.54
C ILE A 367 0.45 -13.39 -17.08
N LYS A 368 0.77 -14.33 -16.19
CA LYS A 368 1.28 -15.67 -16.55
C LYS A 368 0.23 -16.75 -16.41
N THR A 369 -0.62 -16.65 -15.39
CA THR A 369 -1.65 -17.63 -15.07
C THR A 369 -2.81 -17.48 -16.02
N LYS A 370 -3.23 -18.58 -16.63
CA LYS A 370 -4.40 -18.59 -17.52
C LYS A 370 -5.66 -18.24 -16.73
N ASP A 371 -6.55 -17.50 -17.38
CA ASP A 371 -7.84 -17.10 -16.81
C ASP A 371 -8.64 -18.29 -16.26
N VAL A 372 -8.63 -19.43 -16.97
CA VAL A 372 -9.33 -20.66 -16.56
C VAL A 372 -8.91 -21.18 -15.19
N VAL A 373 -7.63 -21.02 -14.83
CA VAL A 373 -7.08 -21.46 -13.54
C VAL A 373 -7.69 -20.67 -12.38
N ILE A 374 -7.97 -19.38 -12.59
CA ILE A 374 -8.63 -18.54 -11.59
C ILE A 374 -10.12 -18.81 -11.62
N ARG A 375 -10.72 -18.86 -12.81
CA ARG A 375 -12.17 -19.00 -13.01
C ARG A 375 -12.74 -20.26 -12.40
N ARG A 376 -12.03 -21.39 -12.49
CA ARG A 376 -12.45 -22.69 -11.92
C ARG A 376 -12.46 -22.72 -10.39
N GLU A 377 -11.71 -21.82 -9.75
CA GLU A 377 -11.71 -21.69 -8.29
C GLU A 377 -12.83 -20.78 -7.76
N LEU A 378 -13.51 -20.04 -8.65
CA LEU A 378 -14.63 -19.18 -8.26
C LEU A 378 -15.90 -20.01 -8.02
N ARG A 379 -16.52 -19.82 -6.85
CA ARG A 379 -17.81 -20.39 -6.47
C ARG A 379 -19.01 -19.55 -6.92
N ILE A 380 -18.76 -18.31 -7.32
CA ILE A 380 -19.77 -17.42 -7.89
C ILE A 380 -19.70 -17.44 -9.42
N ARG A 381 -20.86 -17.42 -10.07
CA ARG A 381 -20.97 -17.46 -11.54
C ARG A 381 -21.76 -16.27 -12.08
N PRO A 382 -21.57 -15.89 -13.35
CA PRO A 382 -22.49 -14.99 -14.05
C PRO A 382 -23.95 -15.41 -13.88
N GLY A 383 -24.81 -14.46 -13.53
CA GLY A 383 -26.23 -14.68 -13.22
C GLY A 383 -26.53 -15.00 -11.74
N ASP A 384 -25.52 -15.38 -10.94
CA ASP A 384 -25.72 -15.57 -9.51
C ASP A 384 -26.03 -14.22 -8.84
N LYS A 385 -26.88 -14.27 -7.80
CA LYS A 385 -26.94 -13.19 -6.82
C LYS A 385 -25.56 -13.03 -6.17
N PHE A 386 -25.12 -11.80 -5.93
CA PHE A 386 -23.93 -11.58 -5.11
C PHE A 386 -24.08 -12.28 -3.76
N ASP A 387 -23.01 -12.96 -3.35
CA ASP A 387 -22.99 -13.81 -2.17
C ASP A 387 -21.58 -13.76 -1.58
N GLY A 388 -21.48 -13.14 -0.41
CA GLY A 388 -20.22 -12.98 0.31
C GLY A 388 -19.57 -14.27 0.75
N ASP A 389 -20.35 -15.31 1.07
CA ASP A 389 -19.81 -16.62 1.46
C ASP A 389 -19.15 -17.29 0.26
N LYS A 390 -19.79 -17.26 -0.91
CA LYS A 390 -19.18 -17.76 -2.16
C LYS A 390 -17.91 -17.00 -2.51
N LEU A 391 -17.90 -15.68 -2.39
CA LEU A 391 -16.71 -14.86 -2.68
C LEU A 391 -15.57 -15.17 -1.72
N ARG A 392 -15.85 -15.30 -0.42
CA ARG A 392 -14.85 -15.64 0.59
C ARG A 392 -14.26 -17.03 0.36
N ARG A 393 -15.11 -18.02 0.06
CA ARG A 393 -14.65 -19.37 -0.34
C ARG A 393 -13.82 -19.34 -1.62
N SER A 394 -14.21 -18.55 -2.60
CA SER A 394 -13.43 -18.37 -3.84
C SER A 394 -12.04 -17.79 -3.54
N LYS A 395 -11.95 -16.80 -2.66
CA LYS A 395 -10.68 -16.20 -2.23
C LYS A 395 -9.80 -17.20 -1.50
N GLU A 396 -10.35 -17.97 -0.57
CA GLU A 396 -9.62 -19.03 0.12
C GLU A 396 -9.05 -20.06 -0.87
N ARG A 397 -9.84 -20.51 -1.85
CA ARG A 397 -9.37 -21.43 -2.90
C ARG A 397 -8.24 -20.85 -3.73
N LEU A 398 -8.37 -19.59 -4.17
CA LEU A 398 -7.32 -18.88 -4.91
C LEU A 398 -6.05 -18.69 -4.07
N GLN A 399 -6.17 -18.41 -2.77
CA GLN A 399 -5.03 -18.32 -1.85
C GLN A 399 -4.33 -19.66 -1.68
N ASN A 400 -5.09 -20.75 -1.59
CA ASN A 400 -4.55 -22.10 -1.42
C ASN A 400 -3.74 -22.59 -2.62
N LEU A 401 -3.96 -22.03 -3.82
CA LEU A 401 -3.10 -22.28 -4.98
C LEU A 401 -1.65 -21.81 -4.71
N GLY A 402 -1.48 -20.72 -3.97
CA GLY A 402 -0.17 -20.09 -3.72
C GLY A 402 0.40 -19.35 -4.94
N PHE A 403 -0.44 -19.03 -5.93
CA PHE A 403 -0.02 -18.33 -7.16
C PHE A 403 -0.08 -16.80 -7.03
N PHE A 404 -0.80 -16.32 -6.02
CA PHE A 404 -1.12 -14.91 -5.85
C PHE A 404 -0.76 -14.45 -4.44
N GLU A 405 -0.11 -13.29 -4.32
CA GLU A 405 0.15 -12.66 -3.02
C GLU A 405 -1.01 -11.77 -2.55
N GLU A 406 -1.79 -11.26 -3.50
CA GLU A 406 -2.95 -10.40 -3.23
C GLU A 406 -4.11 -10.80 -4.13
N ILE A 407 -5.29 -10.92 -3.52
CA ILE A 407 -6.56 -11.22 -4.19
C ILE A 407 -7.60 -10.25 -3.65
N SER A 408 -8.13 -9.40 -4.53
CA SER A 408 -9.18 -8.43 -4.22
C SER A 408 -10.36 -8.61 -5.18
N TYR A 409 -11.52 -8.18 -4.70
CA TYR A 409 -12.74 -8.12 -5.50
C TYR A 409 -13.16 -6.66 -5.58
N ASP A 410 -13.53 -6.24 -6.78
CA ASP A 410 -14.15 -4.95 -7.04
C ASP A 410 -15.40 -5.16 -7.92
N THR A 411 -16.20 -4.11 -8.06
CA THR A 411 -17.42 -4.15 -8.86
C THR A 411 -17.49 -2.98 -9.81
N GLU A 412 -17.79 -3.26 -11.07
CA GLU A 412 -18.03 -2.24 -12.08
C GLU A 412 -19.54 -2.10 -12.35
N ASN A 413 -20.00 -0.85 -12.53
CA ASN A 413 -21.40 -0.58 -12.85
C ASN A 413 -21.72 -1.07 -14.26
N THR A 414 -22.90 -1.68 -14.42
CA THR A 414 -23.47 -2.00 -15.73
C THR A 414 -24.64 -1.06 -16.04
N PRO A 415 -25.14 -1.01 -17.29
CA PRO A 415 -26.35 -0.26 -17.63
C PRO A 415 -27.59 -0.73 -16.86
N ASP A 416 -27.60 -1.97 -16.36
CA ASP A 416 -28.65 -2.49 -15.49
C ASP A 416 -28.31 -2.18 -14.03
N ASN A 417 -29.19 -1.44 -13.35
CA ASN A 417 -28.95 -0.99 -11.97
C ASN A 417 -28.85 -2.17 -10.97
N ASN A 418 -29.49 -3.31 -11.26
CA ASN A 418 -29.45 -4.48 -10.40
C ASN A 418 -28.33 -5.48 -10.77
N LYS A 419 -27.52 -5.18 -11.79
CA LYS A 419 -26.37 -6.02 -12.17
C LYS A 419 -25.06 -5.26 -12.07
N LYS A 420 -24.04 -5.96 -11.57
CA LYS A 420 -22.66 -5.47 -11.51
C LYS A 420 -21.72 -6.50 -12.12
N ASP A 421 -20.69 -6.00 -12.79
CA ASP A 421 -19.57 -6.84 -13.18
C ASP A 421 -18.69 -7.09 -11.95
N LEU A 422 -18.37 -8.35 -11.67
CA LEU A 422 -17.39 -8.72 -10.65
C LEU A 422 -15.99 -8.66 -11.26
N VAL A 423 -15.14 -7.79 -10.72
CA VAL A 423 -13.73 -7.72 -11.08
C VAL A 423 -12.94 -8.50 -10.03
N VAL A 424 -12.26 -9.55 -10.47
CA VAL A 424 -11.33 -10.34 -9.67
C VAL A 424 -9.93 -9.86 -10.01
N GLU A 425 -9.33 -9.09 -9.11
CA GLU A 425 -7.97 -8.61 -9.29
C GLU A 425 -7.02 -9.49 -8.50
N VAL A 426 -5.99 -9.98 -9.19
CA VAL A 426 -4.96 -10.81 -8.59
C VAL A 426 -3.58 -10.20 -8.83
N LYS A 427 -2.71 -10.32 -7.83
CA LYS A 427 -1.30 -10.00 -7.98
C LYS A 427 -0.50 -11.29 -7.92
N GLU A 428 0.01 -11.71 -9.07
CA GLU A 428 0.82 -12.93 -9.17
C GLU A 428 2.12 -12.82 -8.37
N THR A 429 2.49 -13.93 -7.74
CA THR A 429 3.77 -14.07 -7.03
C THR A 429 4.66 -15.11 -7.71
N LYS A 430 5.87 -15.31 -7.17
CA LYS A 430 6.79 -16.33 -7.68
C LYS A 430 6.29 -17.71 -7.25
N THR A 431 6.01 -18.57 -8.23
CA THR A 431 5.53 -19.93 -7.99
C THR A 431 6.65 -20.99 -8.06
N GLY A 432 7.82 -20.60 -8.54
CA GLY A 432 9.03 -21.42 -8.50
C GLY A 432 9.75 -21.28 -7.16
N ALA A 433 10.14 -22.40 -6.57
CA ALA A 433 10.88 -22.46 -5.33
C ALA A 433 12.10 -23.39 -5.47
N PHE A 434 13.21 -22.96 -4.87
CA PHE A 434 14.39 -23.77 -4.64
C PHE A 434 14.57 -23.89 -3.13
N SER A 435 14.55 -25.11 -2.62
CA SER A 435 14.74 -25.42 -1.21
C SER A 435 15.95 -26.31 -1.05
N PHE A 436 16.74 -26.08 -0.01
CA PHE A 436 17.80 -26.98 0.40
C PHE A 436 17.89 -26.97 1.91
N GLY A 437 18.39 -28.06 2.49
CA GLY A 437 18.51 -28.17 3.93
C GLY A 437 19.32 -29.38 4.33
N GLY A 438 19.66 -29.45 5.60
CA GLY A 438 20.29 -30.63 6.18
C GLY A 438 19.92 -30.78 7.64
N GLY A 439 20.03 -32.01 8.14
CA GLY A 439 19.68 -32.38 9.49
C GLY A 439 20.55 -33.53 9.98
N TYR A 440 20.56 -33.71 11.29
CA TYR A 440 21.18 -34.86 11.92
C TYR A 440 20.16 -35.52 12.85
N SER A 441 20.04 -36.84 12.79
CA SER A 441 19.25 -37.61 13.76
C SER A 441 20.01 -38.87 14.18
N THR A 442 19.59 -39.48 15.29
CA THR A 442 20.21 -40.73 15.77
C THR A 442 19.95 -41.92 14.85
N VAL A 443 18.89 -41.85 14.02
CA VAL A 443 18.48 -42.92 13.10
C VAL A 443 19.05 -42.68 11.70
N GLU A 444 18.75 -41.53 11.09
CA GLU A 444 19.17 -41.19 9.72
C GLU A 444 20.59 -40.62 9.63
N GLN A 445 21.26 -40.42 10.77
CA GLN A 445 22.54 -39.70 10.86
C GLN A 445 22.44 -38.36 10.11
N PHE A 446 23.45 -38.00 9.32
CA PHE A 446 23.42 -36.78 8.52
C PHE A 446 22.58 -36.99 7.25
N VAL A 447 21.64 -36.08 7.01
CA VAL A 447 20.83 -36.02 5.78
C VAL A 447 20.86 -34.61 5.21
N GLY A 448 21.08 -34.50 3.91
CA GLY A 448 20.91 -33.28 3.12
C GLY A 448 19.80 -33.46 2.09
N PHE A 449 19.15 -32.38 1.71
CA PHE A 449 18.26 -32.40 0.55
C PHE A 449 18.36 -31.12 -0.25
N PHE A 450 18.01 -31.23 -1.53
CA PHE A 450 17.60 -30.10 -2.33
C PHE A 450 16.31 -30.44 -3.09
N GLU A 451 15.52 -29.42 -3.36
CA GLU A 451 14.24 -29.51 -4.04
C GLU A 451 14.08 -28.33 -4.97
N ILE A 452 13.66 -28.60 -6.20
CA ILE A 452 13.20 -27.61 -7.15
C ILE A 452 11.72 -27.91 -7.39
N SER A 453 10.85 -26.96 -7.07
CA SER A 453 9.44 -27.04 -7.37
C SER A 453 9.00 -25.86 -8.21
N GLN A 454 8.17 -26.13 -9.21
CA GLN A 454 7.52 -25.14 -10.03
C GLN A 454 6.02 -25.37 -9.91
N LYS A 455 5.37 -24.57 -9.07
CA LYS A 455 3.91 -24.48 -9.02
C LYS A 455 3.39 -23.66 -10.18
N ASN A 456 2.12 -23.84 -10.55
CA ASN A 456 1.53 -23.17 -11.72
C ASN A 456 2.34 -23.43 -13.00
N PHE A 457 2.87 -24.63 -13.14
CA PHE A 457 3.57 -25.12 -14.32
C PHE A 457 2.61 -25.22 -15.51
N ASP A 458 3.17 -25.15 -16.71
CA ASP A 458 2.47 -25.45 -17.97
C ASP A 458 3.44 -26.17 -18.91
N TRP A 459 3.31 -27.49 -19.03
CA TRP A 459 4.19 -28.28 -19.88
C TRP A 459 4.14 -27.88 -21.37
N LYS A 460 3.06 -27.20 -21.81
CA LYS A 460 2.86 -26.77 -23.20
C LYS A 460 3.43 -25.38 -23.48
N ASN A 461 3.70 -24.58 -22.46
CA ASN A 461 4.09 -23.17 -22.62
C ASN A 461 5.61 -22.99 -22.76
N PHE A 462 6.24 -23.67 -23.71
CA PHE A 462 7.68 -23.50 -23.99
C PHE A 462 7.97 -22.06 -24.49
N PRO A 463 9.02 -21.37 -24.01
CA PRO A 463 10.06 -21.81 -23.06
C PRO A 463 9.78 -21.47 -21.59
N TYR A 464 8.64 -20.86 -21.28
CA TYR A 464 8.36 -20.28 -19.95
C TYR A 464 7.89 -21.31 -18.93
N PHE A 465 7.17 -22.33 -19.39
CA PHE A 465 6.60 -23.43 -18.61
C PHE A 465 5.75 -23.00 -17.40
N THR A 466 4.96 -21.95 -17.55
CA THR A 466 4.07 -21.44 -16.48
C THR A 466 2.68 -21.15 -17.00
N GLY A 467 1.66 -21.34 -16.16
CA GLY A 467 0.36 -20.72 -16.31
C GLY A 467 -0.86 -21.65 -16.27
N ASP A 468 -0.70 -22.97 -16.28
CA ASP A 468 -1.82 -23.93 -16.37
C ASP A 468 -2.29 -24.46 -15.00
N GLY A 469 -1.61 -24.06 -13.92
CA GLY A 469 -1.91 -24.55 -12.58
C GLY A 469 -1.36 -25.96 -12.28
N GLN A 470 -0.53 -26.53 -13.15
CA GLN A 470 0.15 -27.82 -12.88
C GLN A 470 1.23 -27.63 -11.82
N ASP A 471 1.65 -28.73 -11.19
CA ASP A 471 2.77 -28.73 -10.25
C ASP A 471 3.83 -29.73 -10.73
N LEU A 472 5.07 -29.26 -10.85
CA LEU A 472 6.23 -30.10 -11.13
C LEU A 472 7.24 -29.95 -9.99
N THR A 473 7.64 -31.07 -9.38
CA THR A 473 8.61 -31.07 -8.28
C THR A 473 9.67 -32.12 -8.52
N PHE A 474 10.93 -31.73 -8.35
CA PHE A 474 12.06 -32.65 -8.26
C PHE A 474 12.71 -32.49 -6.89
N ARG A 475 12.90 -33.60 -6.19
CA ARG A 475 13.54 -33.63 -4.88
C ARG A 475 14.62 -34.72 -4.85
N ALA A 476 15.78 -34.37 -4.32
CA ALA A 476 16.85 -35.31 -4.01
C ALA A 476 17.23 -35.14 -2.55
N ALA A 477 17.10 -36.21 -1.77
CA ALA A 477 17.58 -36.32 -0.41
C ALA A 477 18.73 -37.33 -0.37
N LEU A 478 19.87 -36.93 0.17
CA LEU A 478 21.09 -37.71 0.27
C LEU A 478 21.48 -37.78 1.74
N GLY A 479 21.46 -38.97 2.31
CA GLY A 479 21.85 -39.23 3.69
C GLY A 479 22.83 -40.37 3.80
N SER A 480 23.39 -40.56 4.99
CA SER A 480 24.31 -41.67 5.26
C SER A 480 23.61 -43.03 5.30
N VAL A 481 22.31 -43.04 5.62
CA VAL A 481 21.49 -44.26 5.80
C VAL A 481 20.49 -44.43 4.66
N SER A 482 19.96 -43.34 4.12
CA SER A 482 18.99 -43.38 3.03
C SER A 482 19.26 -42.32 1.96
N GLU A 483 18.98 -42.66 0.70
CA GLU A 483 18.91 -41.71 -0.40
C GLU A 483 17.53 -41.79 -1.04
N ASN A 484 16.99 -40.66 -1.49
CA ASN A 484 15.66 -40.60 -2.10
C ASN A 484 15.61 -39.54 -3.20
N PHE A 485 15.36 -39.99 -4.42
CA PHE A 485 15.13 -39.15 -5.59
C PHE A 485 13.68 -39.27 -6.02
N VAL A 486 12.98 -38.15 -6.17
CA VAL A 486 11.56 -38.11 -6.56
C VAL A 486 11.35 -37.05 -7.63
N LEU A 487 10.70 -37.43 -8.73
CA LEU A 487 10.10 -36.53 -9.70
C LEU A 487 8.58 -36.68 -9.61
N SER A 488 7.88 -35.59 -9.34
CA SER A 488 6.44 -35.55 -9.16
C SER A 488 5.81 -34.55 -10.12
N PHE A 489 4.77 -34.97 -10.84
CA PHE A 489 3.94 -34.10 -11.66
C PHE A 489 2.47 -34.24 -11.26
N THR A 490 1.76 -33.11 -11.19
CA THR A 490 0.31 -33.08 -10.91
C THR A 490 -0.39 -32.08 -11.83
N GLU A 491 -1.44 -32.55 -12.51
CA GLU A 491 -2.45 -31.77 -13.21
C GLU A 491 -3.74 -31.75 -12.35
N PRO A 492 -4.06 -30.66 -11.65
CA PRO A 492 -5.21 -30.65 -10.72
C PRO A 492 -6.58 -30.69 -11.42
N TRP A 493 -6.67 -30.30 -12.70
CA TRP A 493 -7.92 -30.25 -13.47
C TRP A 493 -7.74 -30.85 -14.86
N MET A 494 -7.70 -32.18 -14.92
CA MET A 494 -7.57 -32.94 -16.14
C MET A 494 -8.74 -32.65 -17.10
N TYR A 495 -8.41 -32.10 -18.28
CA TYR A 495 -9.38 -31.66 -19.30
C TYR A 495 -10.41 -30.63 -18.79
N ASP A 496 -10.01 -29.74 -17.88
CA ASP A 496 -10.88 -28.74 -17.24
C ASP A 496 -12.02 -29.32 -16.40
N TYR A 497 -11.98 -30.63 -16.11
CA TYR A 497 -12.86 -31.25 -15.13
C TYR A 497 -12.21 -31.26 -13.74
N PRO A 498 -13.01 -31.23 -12.64
CA PRO A 498 -12.50 -31.28 -11.26
C PRO A 498 -11.99 -32.69 -10.90
N VAL A 499 -11.07 -33.21 -11.71
CA VAL A 499 -10.39 -34.49 -11.58
C VAL A 499 -8.90 -34.22 -11.71
N SER A 500 -8.15 -34.46 -10.64
CA SER A 500 -6.69 -34.33 -10.65
C SER A 500 -6.04 -35.61 -11.17
N PHE A 501 -5.05 -35.48 -12.04
CA PHE A 501 -4.16 -36.54 -12.48
C PHE A 501 -2.74 -36.23 -11.99
N GLY A 502 -1.98 -37.25 -11.61
CA GLY A 502 -0.56 -37.06 -11.29
C GLY A 502 0.22 -38.34 -11.45
N PHE A 503 1.53 -38.21 -11.52
CA PHE A 503 2.45 -39.33 -11.44
C PHE A 503 3.67 -38.98 -10.61
N ASP A 504 4.20 -39.96 -9.89
CA ASP A 504 5.49 -39.88 -9.21
C ASP A 504 6.42 -40.95 -9.76
N LEU A 505 7.66 -40.58 -10.02
CA LEU A 505 8.76 -41.48 -10.32
C LEU A 505 9.78 -41.33 -9.22
N TYR A 506 10.21 -42.44 -8.62
CA TYR A 506 11.14 -42.38 -7.50
C TYR A 506 12.15 -43.51 -7.49
N ARG A 507 13.29 -43.23 -6.88
CA ARG A 507 14.28 -44.22 -6.47
C ARG A 507 14.71 -43.94 -5.04
N ARG A 508 14.60 -44.94 -4.17
CA ARG A 508 14.99 -44.85 -2.77
C ARG A 508 15.93 -46.00 -2.42
N THR A 509 17.05 -45.66 -1.83
CA THR A 509 17.97 -46.62 -1.21
C THR A 509 17.91 -46.48 0.30
N HIS A 510 18.01 -47.59 1.02
CA HIS A 510 18.03 -47.61 2.47
C HIS A 510 18.96 -48.72 2.94
N ASP A 511 19.99 -48.34 3.69
CA ASP A 511 20.86 -49.25 4.42
C ASP A 511 20.30 -49.49 5.82
N ARG A 512 19.67 -50.65 6.04
CA ARG A 512 19.02 -50.97 7.31
C ARG A 512 19.94 -51.65 8.33
N ASP A 513 21.24 -51.74 8.06
CA ASP A 513 22.22 -52.34 8.97
C ASP A 513 22.33 -51.58 10.30
N THR A 514 21.85 -50.34 10.33
CA THR A 514 21.96 -49.44 11.50
C THR A 514 20.72 -49.33 12.39
N ASP A 515 19.56 -49.90 12.01
CA ASP A 515 18.29 -49.60 12.71
C ASP A 515 17.74 -50.76 13.58
N ILE A 516 17.79 -52.04 13.17
CA ILE A 516 17.25 -53.15 13.99
C ILE A 516 17.65 -54.56 13.49
N GLY A 517 18.58 -55.23 14.19
CA GLY A 517 18.72 -56.69 14.38
C GLY A 517 19.00 -57.61 13.17
N TYR A 518 18.53 -57.29 11.97
CA TYR A 518 18.71 -58.06 10.74
C TYR A 518 19.04 -57.08 9.61
N GLY A 519 20.35 -56.83 9.41
CA GLY A 519 20.83 -55.88 8.42
C GLY A 519 20.53 -56.33 6.99
N TYR A 520 20.01 -55.40 6.18
CA TYR A 520 19.91 -55.56 4.73
C TYR A 520 19.84 -54.20 4.03
N ASN A 521 20.28 -54.18 2.79
CA ASN A 521 20.17 -53.05 1.88
C ASN A 521 18.94 -53.20 0.99
N GLU A 522 18.15 -52.13 0.88
CA GLU A 522 16.95 -52.04 0.06
C GLU A 522 17.12 -50.97 -1.02
N ASP A 523 17.04 -51.34 -2.30
CA ASP A 523 16.95 -50.41 -3.44
C ASP A 523 15.57 -50.56 -4.08
N VAL A 524 14.76 -49.51 -3.97
CA VAL A 524 13.41 -49.43 -4.53
C VAL A 524 13.41 -48.45 -5.68
N SER A 525 13.11 -48.93 -6.88
CA SER A 525 12.81 -48.08 -8.04
C SER A 525 11.36 -48.32 -8.44
N GLY A 526 10.57 -47.25 -8.56
CA GLY A 526 9.15 -47.39 -8.79
C GLY A 526 8.49 -46.12 -9.30
N GLY A 527 7.18 -46.22 -9.43
CA GLY A 527 6.35 -45.08 -9.74
C GLY A 527 4.89 -45.35 -9.47
N ASP A 528 4.12 -44.27 -9.38
CA ASP A 528 2.69 -44.34 -9.21
C ASP A 528 1.94 -43.36 -10.10
N ILE A 529 0.71 -43.71 -10.42
CA ILE A 529 -0.28 -42.87 -11.09
C ILE A 529 -1.38 -42.58 -10.09
N ARG A 530 -1.78 -41.31 -9.99
CA ARG A 530 -2.81 -40.82 -9.09
C ARG A 530 -3.95 -40.18 -9.86
N LEU A 531 -5.17 -40.53 -9.48
CA LEU A 531 -6.40 -39.86 -9.89
C LEU A 531 -7.11 -39.36 -8.64
N GLY A 532 -7.53 -38.11 -8.60
CA GLY A 532 -8.23 -37.51 -7.47
C GLY A 532 -9.48 -36.77 -7.92
N LYS A 533 -10.54 -36.79 -7.10
CA LYS A 533 -11.77 -36.06 -7.38
C LYS A 533 -12.32 -35.43 -6.11
N GLU A 534 -12.68 -34.15 -6.18
CA GLU A 534 -13.48 -33.50 -5.14
C GLU A 534 -14.92 -34.03 -5.25
N ILE A 535 -15.36 -34.78 -4.23
CA ILE A 535 -16.75 -35.29 -4.12
C ILE A 535 -17.66 -34.21 -3.52
N SER A 536 -17.12 -33.44 -2.57
CA SER A 536 -17.73 -32.24 -2.01
C SER A 536 -16.64 -31.23 -1.66
N GLU A 537 -17.01 -30.08 -1.10
CA GLU A 537 -16.04 -29.05 -0.70
C GLU A 537 -15.03 -29.52 0.37
N TYR A 538 -15.37 -30.57 1.13
CA TYR A 538 -14.52 -31.07 2.22
C TYR A 538 -14.12 -32.54 2.07
N VAL A 539 -14.58 -33.20 0.99
CA VAL A 539 -14.32 -34.62 0.76
C VAL A 539 -13.67 -34.80 -0.60
N LYS A 540 -12.44 -35.32 -0.57
CA LYS A 540 -11.69 -35.72 -1.77
C LYS A 540 -11.48 -37.22 -1.74
N ALA A 541 -11.76 -37.88 -2.87
CA ALA A 541 -11.40 -39.27 -3.10
C ALA A 541 -10.15 -39.33 -3.98
N ASN A 542 -9.20 -40.20 -3.66
CA ASN A 542 -8.01 -40.44 -4.46
C ASN A 542 -7.87 -41.94 -4.74
N PHE A 543 -7.56 -42.27 -5.99
CA PHE A 543 -7.18 -43.59 -6.44
C PHE A 543 -5.72 -43.54 -6.87
N MET A 544 -4.91 -44.50 -6.42
CA MET A 544 -3.49 -44.59 -6.74
C MET A 544 -3.18 -46.02 -7.18
N TYR A 545 -2.46 -46.15 -8.28
CA TYR A 545 -1.83 -47.40 -8.70
C TYR A 545 -0.32 -47.24 -8.64
N ARG A 546 0.35 -48.11 -7.88
CA ARG A 546 1.79 -48.06 -7.64
C ARG A 546 2.45 -49.35 -8.12
N TYR A 547 3.62 -49.21 -8.74
CA TYR A 547 4.50 -50.31 -9.11
C TYR A 547 5.89 -50.08 -8.53
N ASP A 548 6.40 -51.05 -7.76
CA ASP A 548 7.70 -51.02 -7.12
C ASP A 548 8.55 -52.22 -7.54
N SER A 549 9.77 -51.96 -8.02
CA SER A 549 10.82 -52.96 -8.15
C SER A 549 11.75 -52.85 -6.94
N ILE A 550 11.71 -53.86 -6.08
CA ILE A 550 12.48 -53.90 -4.83
C ILE A 550 13.62 -54.90 -4.98
N LYS A 551 14.86 -54.43 -4.81
CA LYS A 551 16.05 -55.27 -4.73
C LYS A 551 16.55 -55.26 -3.29
N ILE A 552 16.61 -56.45 -2.70
CA ILE A 552 17.19 -56.68 -1.37
C ILE A 552 18.58 -57.27 -1.56
N SER A 553 19.57 -56.78 -0.81
CA SER A 553 20.96 -57.25 -0.86
C SER A 553 21.64 -57.08 0.49
N GLY A 554 22.80 -57.71 0.69
CA GLY A 554 23.51 -57.61 1.98
C GLY A 554 22.71 -58.14 3.17
N VAL A 555 21.90 -59.19 2.94
CA VAL A 555 21.17 -59.88 4.00
C VAL A 555 22.18 -60.63 4.86
N ASP A 556 22.20 -60.37 6.16
CA ASP A 556 23.06 -61.08 7.11
C ASP A 556 22.83 -62.60 7.02
N GLU A 557 23.90 -63.38 6.88
CA GLU A 557 23.87 -64.85 6.74
C GLU A 557 23.36 -65.57 8.01
N THR A 558 23.24 -64.85 9.13
CA THR A 558 22.72 -65.37 10.41
C THR A 558 21.23 -65.11 10.65
N ALA A 559 20.50 -64.59 9.66
CA ALA A 559 19.06 -64.30 9.72
C ALA A 559 18.15 -65.53 9.90
#